data_AF-A0A2S7KLM8-F1
#
_entry.id   AF-A0A2S7KLM8-F1
#
_cell.length_a   1.000
_cell.length_b   1.000
_cell.length_c   1.000
_cell.angle_alpha   90.00
_cell.angle_beta   90.00
_cell.angle_gamma   90.00
#
_symmetry.space_group_name_H-M   'P 1'
#
loop_
_entity.id
_entity.type
_entity.pdbx_description
1 polymer ?
#
loop_
_entity_poly.entity_id
_entity_poly.type
_entity_poly.pdbx_seq_one_letter_code
_entity_poly.pdbx_strand_id
1 'polypeptide(L)'
;MAVLAWSCQDSEQKKEKAVYWGPEQVKEHSASYQDPGLWDTTALNMEVQLVDLLLEYDTPLNLTPFPTPKYKSPGNGNEILEFQLDTDSIIGHTASLGKGPHNEYLFEGLDTDRITYFTILTLNRGRNLDDHPVIASSRNHPNYIAQGSLNANTQTRIDWVAFQTVDGNAYALVNGRLFNLQAGRIILASVQSDKSVRFYQADYPIMRLDNTDFKLRQLLSERSTSEFFD
;
A
#
# COMPACT_ATOMS: atom_id res chain seq x y z
N MET A 1 -32.95 -42.03 40.27
CA MET A 1 -33.43 -40.99 39.36
C MET A 1 -33.03 -39.64 39.96
N ALA A 2 -31.99 -39.02 39.43
CA ALA A 2 -31.64 -37.61 39.59
C ALA A 2 -30.48 -37.35 38.61
N VAL A 3 -30.80 -36.71 37.49
CA VAL A 3 -29.84 -36.26 36.49
C VAL A 3 -29.38 -34.88 36.93
N LEU A 4 -28.08 -34.72 37.22
CA LEU A 4 -27.44 -33.42 37.36
C LEU A 4 -26.65 -33.16 36.08
N ALA A 5 -27.31 -32.53 35.12
CA ALA A 5 -26.66 -31.96 33.95
C ALA A 5 -26.04 -30.63 34.39
N TRP A 6 -24.72 -30.61 34.55
CA TRP A 6 -23.96 -29.37 34.60
C TRP A 6 -23.82 -28.83 33.17
N SER A 7 -24.61 -27.83 32.83
CA SER A 7 -24.37 -27.03 31.62
C SER A 7 -23.20 -26.09 31.89
N CYS A 8 -22.02 -26.42 31.39
CA CYS A 8 -21.01 -25.40 31.14
C CYS A 8 -21.53 -24.54 29.99
N GLN A 9 -22.09 -23.38 30.33
CA GLN A 9 -22.19 -22.28 29.40
C GLN A 9 -20.75 -21.85 29.11
N ASP A 10 -20.19 -22.34 28.01
CA ASP A 10 -19.11 -21.64 27.34
C ASP A 10 -19.68 -20.29 26.90
N SER A 11 -19.51 -19.28 27.75
CA SER A 11 -19.60 -17.90 27.29
C SER A 11 -18.38 -17.70 26.40
N GLU A 12 -18.54 -17.99 25.10
CA GLU A 12 -17.73 -17.36 24.08
C GLU A 12 -17.81 -15.86 24.33
N GLN A 13 -16.74 -15.32 24.93
CA GLN A 13 -16.49 -13.89 24.88
C GLN A 13 -16.46 -13.55 23.39
N LYS A 14 -17.55 -12.95 22.89
CA LYS A 14 -17.54 -12.24 21.62
C LYS A 14 -16.36 -11.29 21.69
N LYS A 15 -15.26 -11.64 21.01
CA LYS A 15 -14.25 -10.65 20.63
C LYS A 15 -15.02 -9.53 19.94
N GLU A 16 -15.08 -8.36 20.57
CA GLU A 16 -15.60 -7.18 19.90
C GLU A 16 -14.85 -7.06 18.58
N LYS A 17 -15.59 -7.19 17.48
CA LYS A 17 -15.06 -7.15 16.12
C LYS A 17 -14.24 -5.87 15.97
N ALA A 18 -13.08 -6.02 15.34
CA ALA A 18 -12.28 -4.95 14.76
C ALA A 18 -13.16 -3.78 14.28
N VAL A 19 -12.79 -2.56 14.69
CA VAL A 19 -13.50 -1.32 14.39
C VAL A 19 -13.29 -0.97 12.90
N TYR A 20 -13.93 -1.72 12.02
CA TYR A 20 -14.10 -1.36 10.63
C TYR A 20 -15.13 -0.23 10.53
N TRP A 21 -14.88 0.74 9.65
CA TRP A 21 -15.93 1.71 9.34
C TRP A 21 -17.04 1.04 8.55
N GLY A 22 -18.26 1.13 9.08
CA GLY A 22 -19.48 0.80 8.36
C GLY A 22 -19.86 1.88 7.33
N PRO A 23 -20.86 1.59 6.49
CA PRO A 23 -21.30 2.50 5.42
C PRO A 23 -21.67 3.91 5.91
N GLU A 24 -22.25 4.04 7.11
CA GLU A 24 -22.62 5.34 7.69
C GLU A 24 -21.38 6.18 8.00
N GLN A 25 -20.36 5.60 8.66
CA GLN A 25 -19.11 6.29 8.98
C GLN A 25 -18.36 6.72 7.70
N VAL A 26 -18.37 5.87 6.67
CA VAL A 26 -17.81 6.21 5.34
C VAL A 26 -18.56 7.41 4.73
N LYS A 27 -19.89 7.43 4.83
CA LYS A 27 -20.71 8.53 4.31
C LYS A 27 -20.49 9.83 5.09
N GLU A 28 -20.43 9.76 6.42
CA GLU A 28 -20.14 10.91 7.29
C GLU A 28 -18.75 11.49 6.99
N HIS A 29 -17.74 10.63 6.86
CA HIS A 29 -16.40 11.06 6.50
C HIS A 29 -16.38 11.70 5.10
N SER A 30 -17.03 11.10 4.11
CA SER A 30 -17.13 11.71 2.77
C SER A 30 -17.81 13.08 2.79
N ALA A 31 -18.84 13.26 3.63
CA ALA A 31 -19.52 14.54 3.78
C ALA A 31 -18.63 15.60 4.44
N SER A 32 -17.74 15.20 5.36
CA SER A 32 -16.84 16.14 6.06
C SER A 32 -15.86 16.89 5.13
N TYR A 33 -15.52 16.31 3.97
CA TYR A 33 -14.74 17.01 2.94
C TYR A 33 -15.47 18.23 2.35
N GLN A 34 -16.80 18.28 2.46
CA GLN A 34 -17.64 19.36 1.95
C GLN A 34 -18.00 20.39 3.03
N ASP A 35 -17.48 20.26 4.25
CA ASP A 35 -17.74 21.19 5.36
C ASP A 35 -16.51 22.06 5.67
N PRO A 36 -16.49 23.34 5.24
CA PRO A 36 -15.40 24.27 5.52
C PRO A 36 -15.09 24.46 7.01
N GLY A 37 -16.05 24.22 7.90
CA GLY A 37 -15.86 24.29 9.34
C GLY A 37 -14.96 23.18 9.91
N LEU A 38 -14.81 22.08 9.18
CA LEU A 38 -13.99 20.93 9.58
C LEU A 38 -12.59 20.94 8.95
N TRP A 39 -12.36 21.76 7.94
CA TRP A 39 -11.11 21.76 7.17
C TRP A 39 -9.90 22.16 8.02
N ASP A 40 -8.79 21.49 7.75
CA ASP A 40 -7.47 21.96 8.17
C ASP A 40 -6.99 23.05 7.19
N THR A 41 -7.42 24.28 7.44
CA THR A 41 -7.07 25.44 6.60
C THR A 41 -5.58 25.78 6.67
N THR A 42 -4.89 25.44 7.77
CA THR A 42 -3.45 25.64 7.89
C THR A 42 -2.70 24.68 6.96
N ALA A 43 -3.04 23.39 6.99
CA ALA A 43 -2.45 22.41 6.09
C ALA A 43 -2.76 22.73 4.62
N LEU A 44 -4.01 23.07 4.30
CA LEU A 44 -4.41 23.42 2.93
C LEU A 44 -3.63 24.62 2.39
N ASN A 45 -3.48 25.70 3.17
CA ASN A 45 -2.76 26.89 2.73
C ASN A 45 -1.26 26.61 2.49
N MET A 46 -0.65 25.78 3.35
CA MET A 46 0.73 25.34 3.16
C MET A 46 0.87 24.54 1.85
N GLU A 47 -0.04 23.60 1.58
CA GLU A 47 -0.01 22.80 0.36
C GLU A 47 -0.22 23.64 -0.90
N VAL A 48 -1.12 24.64 -0.86
CA VAL A 48 -1.31 25.60 -1.97
C VAL A 48 -0.03 26.38 -2.26
N GLN A 49 0.73 26.78 -1.24
CA GLN A 49 2.01 27.47 -1.42
C GLN A 49 3.12 26.56 -1.97
N LEU A 50 3.01 25.24 -1.74
CA LEU A 50 3.99 24.25 -2.16
C LEU A 50 3.57 23.49 -3.43
N VAL A 51 2.46 23.87 -4.07
CA VAL A 51 1.88 23.07 -5.17
C VAL A 51 2.85 22.86 -6.32
N ASP A 52 3.63 23.87 -6.69
CA ASP A 52 4.58 23.74 -7.79
C ASP A 52 5.64 22.67 -7.49
N LEU A 53 6.16 22.63 -6.25
CA LEU A 53 7.08 21.60 -5.79
C LEU A 53 6.42 20.20 -5.76
N LEU A 54 5.13 20.12 -5.42
CA LEU A 54 4.40 18.85 -5.42
C LEU A 54 4.13 18.32 -6.83
N LEU A 55 3.99 19.21 -7.81
CA LEU A 55 3.78 18.87 -9.21
C LEU A 55 5.08 18.48 -9.95
N GLU A 56 6.24 18.78 -9.38
CA GLU A 56 7.54 18.29 -9.89
C GLU A 56 7.71 16.77 -9.72
N TYR A 57 6.96 16.14 -8.81
CA TYR A 57 6.94 14.69 -8.66
C TYR A 57 6.19 14.06 -9.84
N ASP A 58 6.92 13.50 -10.78
CA ASP A 58 6.40 12.76 -11.93
C ASP A 58 5.74 11.43 -11.49
N THR A 59 4.63 11.49 -10.77
CA THR A 59 3.86 10.32 -10.30
C THR A 59 2.57 10.16 -11.10
N PRO A 60 1.93 8.96 -11.09
CA PRO A 60 0.75 8.70 -11.93
C PRO A 60 -0.44 9.65 -11.68
N LEU A 61 -0.59 10.18 -10.47
CA LEU A 61 -1.62 11.15 -10.09
C LEU A 61 -0.96 12.42 -9.53
N ASN A 62 -1.34 13.56 -10.09
CA ASN A 62 -0.91 14.87 -9.59
C ASN A 62 -1.43 15.12 -8.17
N LEU A 63 -0.54 15.52 -7.25
CA LEU A 63 -0.88 15.82 -5.87
C LEU A 63 -1.40 17.26 -5.71
N THR A 64 -2.54 17.54 -6.33
CA THR A 64 -3.18 18.85 -6.20
C THR A 64 -3.71 19.07 -4.78
N PRO A 65 -3.51 20.24 -4.17
CA PRO A 65 -4.15 20.61 -2.90
C PRO A 65 -5.68 20.55 -2.99
N PHE A 66 -6.31 19.94 -1.99
CA PHE A 66 -7.75 19.85 -1.78
C PHE A 66 -8.05 19.92 -0.27
N PRO A 67 -9.19 20.49 0.14
CA PRO A 67 -9.53 20.58 1.55
C PRO A 67 -9.62 19.19 2.19
N THR A 68 -9.01 19.05 3.37
CA THR A 68 -9.11 17.82 4.18
C THR A 68 -9.64 18.20 5.57
N PRO A 69 -10.53 17.41 6.17
CA PRO A 69 -10.89 17.58 7.58
C PRO A 69 -9.65 17.46 8.46
N LYS A 70 -9.63 18.06 9.66
CA LYS A 70 -8.52 17.81 10.61
C LYS A 70 -8.46 16.35 11.02
N TYR A 71 -7.28 15.74 10.94
CA TYR A 71 -7.07 14.34 11.33
C TYR A 71 -5.71 14.14 12.03
N LYS A 72 -5.59 13.03 12.77
CA LYS A 72 -4.31 12.56 13.31
C LYS A 72 -3.94 11.23 12.66
N SER A 73 -2.99 11.28 11.74
CA SER A 73 -2.50 10.08 11.06
C SER A 73 -1.47 9.34 11.93
N PRO A 74 -1.50 7.99 11.97
CA PRO A 74 -0.40 7.18 12.50
C PRO A 74 0.85 7.18 11.59
N GLY A 75 0.79 7.90 10.47
CA GLY A 75 1.83 7.96 9.46
C GLY A 75 1.71 6.84 8.42
N ASN A 76 2.21 7.13 7.23
CA ASN A 76 2.42 6.20 6.13
C ASN A 76 3.82 6.46 5.57
N GLY A 77 4.30 5.59 4.71
CA GLY A 77 5.61 5.79 4.11
C GLY A 77 5.80 4.94 2.87
N ASN A 78 6.95 5.13 2.26
CA ASN A 78 7.40 4.37 1.12
C ASN A 78 8.92 4.21 1.15
N GLU A 79 9.40 3.13 0.55
CA GLU A 79 10.81 2.81 0.45
C GLU A 79 11.14 2.43 -0.99
N ILE A 80 12.31 2.85 -1.46
CA ILE A 80 12.90 2.38 -2.72
C ILE A 80 13.66 1.10 -2.42
N LEU A 81 13.50 0.11 -3.28
CA LEU A 81 14.10 -1.20 -3.15
C LEU A 81 15.04 -1.46 -4.31
N GLU A 82 16.20 -2.03 -4.00
CA GLU A 82 17.18 -2.46 -4.99
C GLU A 82 17.74 -3.83 -4.58
N PHE A 83 17.74 -4.77 -5.53
CA PHE A 83 18.28 -6.11 -5.36
C PHE A 83 19.10 -6.51 -6.58
N GLN A 84 19.97 -7.49 -6.38
CA GLN A 84 20.70 -8.16 -7.45
C GLN A 84 20.16 -9.59 -7.57
N LEU A 85 19.79 -10.00 -8.79
CA LEU A 85 19.37 -11.35 -9.14
C LEU A 85 20.30 -11.85 -10.25
N ASP A 86 21.27 -12.70 -9.88
CA ASP A 86 22.37 -13.11 -10.76
C ASP A 86 23.07 -11.91 -11.42
N THR A 87 22.92 -11.73 -12.73
CA THR A 87 23.48 -10.60 -13.49
C THR A 87 22.52 -9.42 -13.63
N ASP A 88 21.25 -9.59 -13.29
CA ASP A 88 20.22 -8.57 -13.43
C ASP A 88 20.02 -7.76 -12.14
N SER A 89 19.75 -6.47 -12.31
CA SER A 89 19.31 -5.60 -11.22
C SER A 89 17.78 -5.59 -11.15
N ILE A 90 17.24 -5.70 -9.94
CA ILE A 90 15.81 -5.57 -9.65
C ILE A 90 15.62 -4.29 -8.85
N ILE A 91 14.65 -3.48 -9.26
CA ILE A 91 14.24 -2.25 -8.58
C ILE A 91 12.79 -2.38 -8.14
N GLY A 92 12.39 -1.59 -7.15
CA GLY A 92 11.01 -1.59 -6.72
C GLY A 92 10.68 -0.54 -5.68
N HIS A 93 9.44 -0.60 -5.22
CA HIS A 93 8.95 0.20 -4.11
C HIS A 93 8.15 -0.63 -3.14
N THR A 94 8.18 -0.22 -1.88
CA THR A 94 7.25 -0.67 -0.84
C THR A 94 6.47 0.51 -0.31
N ALA A 95 5.19 0.27 0.03
CA ALA A 95 4.35 1.21 0.75
C ALA A 95 4.01 0.66 2.14
N SER A 96 4.16 1.52 3.16
CA SER A 96 4.00 1.16 4.56
C SER A 96 2.99 2.04 5.29
N LEU A 97 2.50 1.51 6.41
CA LEU A 97 1.46 2.12 7.23
C LEU A 97 1.78 1.94 8.72
N GLY A 98 1.65 3.02 9.49
CA GLY A 98 1.75 3.01 10.95
C GLY A 98 0.46 2.56 11.64
N LYS A 99 0.58 2.00 12.83
CA LYS A 99 -0.53 1.54 13.67
C LYS A 99 -1.27 2.71 14.31
N GLY A 100 -2.60 2.70 14.24
CA GLY A 100 -3.47 3.70 14.81
C GLY A 100 -4.91 3.21 15.07
N PRO A 101 -5.78 4.09 15.58
CA PRO A 101 -7.12 3.70 16.05
C PRO A 101 -8.06 3.13 14.98
N HIS A 102 -7.81 3.44 13.70
CA HIS A 102 -8.68 3.05 12.58
C HIS A 102 -8.15 1.86 11.78
N ASN A 103 -6.99 1.32 12.14
CA ASN A 103 -6.34 0.26 11.37
C ASN A 103 -5.65 -0.80 12.25
N GLU A 104 -5.87 -0.80 13.57
CA GLU A 104 -5.23 -1.73 14.50
C GLU A 104 -5.44 -3.20 14.11
N TYR A 105 -6.59 -3.53 13.52
CA TYR A 105 -6.91 -4.87 13.04
C TYR A 105 -5.93 -5.39 11.96
N LEU A 106 -5.29 -4.50 11.19
CA LEU A 106 -4.26 -4.88 10.21
C LEU A 106 -2.97 -5.40 10.87
N PHE A 107 -2.81 -5.15 12.17
CA PHE A 107 -1.64 -5.51 12.96
C PHE A 107 -1.89 -6.74 13.86
N GLU A 108 -3.06 -7.38 13.77
CA GLU A 108 -3.37 -8.57 14.56
C GLU A 108 -2.35 -9.68 14.29
N GLY A 109 -1.71 -10.19 15.37
CA GLY A 109 -0.66 -11.20 15.26
C GLY A 109 0.71 -10.67 14.83
N LEU A 110 0.86 -9.36 14.63
CA LEU A 110 2.12 -8.70 14.28
C LEU A 110 2.59 -7.81 15.43
N ASP A 111 3.73 -8.15 16.04
CA ASP A 111 4.33 -7.36 17.13
C ASP A 111 5.11 -6.13 16.60
N THR A 112 4.40 -5.24 15.89
CA THR A 112 5.00 -4.08 15.20
C THR A 112 4.06 -2.89 15.21
N ASP A 113 4.62 -1.69 15.06
CA ASP A 113 3.90 -0.45 14.82
C ASP A 113 3.86 -0.06 13.34
N ARG A 114 4.56 -0.79 12.45
CA ARG A 114 4.57 -0.54 11.00
C ARG A 114 4.46 -1.82 10.18
N ILE A 115 3.57 -1.79 9.20
CA ILE A 115 3.36 -2.88 8.25
C ILE A 115 3.64 -2.43 6.82
N THR A 116 3.98 -3.40 5.98
CA THR A 116 3.96 -3.29 4.52
C THR A 116 2.61 -3.74 4.00
N TYR A 117 1.95 -2.88 3.23
CA TYR A 117 0.64 -3.20 2.63
C TYR A 117 0.71 -3.42 1.12
N PHE A 118 1.79 -3.01 0.47
CA PHE A 118 2.02 -3.16 -0.96
C PHE A 118 3.52 -3.11 -1.29
N THR A 119 3.96 -3.98 -2.21
CA THR A 119 5.30 -3.95 -2.80
C THR A 119 5.18 -4.24 -4.30
N ILE A 120 5.97 -3.53 -5.12
CA ILE A 120 6.13 -3.82 -6.54
C ILE A 120 7.61 -3.88 -6.92
N LEU A 121 7.98 -4.89 -7.71
CA LEU A 121 9.34 -5.09 -8.24
C LEU A 121 9.34 -5.22 -9.76
N THR A 122 10.41 -4.78 -10.41
CA THR A 122 10.68 -5.01 -11.84
C THR A 122 12.18 -5.12 -12.10
N LEU A 123 12.56 -5.69 -13.23
CA LEU A 123 13.93 -5.58 -13.74
C LEU A 123 14.30 -4.13 -14.03
N ASN A 124 15.52 -3.77 -13.66
CA ASN A 124 16.14 -2.49 -13.97
C ASN A 124 16.98 -2.61 -15.24
N ARG A 125 16.33 -2.38 -16.38
CA ARG A 125 16.99 -2.29 -17.69
C ARG A 125 17.04 -0.83 -18.20
N GLY A 126 16.76 0.13 -17.31
CA GLY A 126 16.85 1.56 -17.59
C GLY A 126 18.30 2.06 -17.62
N ARG A 127 18.56 3.19 -18.31
CA ARG A 127 19.89 3.84 -18.32
C ARG A 127 20.04 4.98 -17.32
N ASN A 128 18.94 5.44 -16.71
CA ASN A 128 18.92 6.52 -15.73
C ASN A 128 18.22 6.03 -14.45
N LEU A 129 18.94 6.10 -13.34
CA LEU A 129 18.51 5.62 -12.01
C LEU A 129 17.71 6.68 -11.22
N ASP A 130 17.68 7.93 -11.68
CA ASP A 130 17.12 9.06 -10.94
C ASP A 130 15.57 9.21 -11.04
N ASP A 131 14.86 8.36 -11.80
CA ASP A 131 13.42 8.52 -12.10
C ASP A 131 12.56 7.32 -11.63
N HIS A 132 12.55 7.04 -10.32
CA HIS A 132 11.58 6.13 -9.71
C HIS A 132 10.75 6.86 -8.66
N PRO A 133 9.95 7.86 -9.08
CA PRO A 133 9.21 8.70 -8.15
C PRO A 133 8.21 7.86 -7.40
N VAL A 134 8.16 8.07 -6.09
CA VAL A 134 7.27 7.37 -5.19
C VAL A 134 6.83 8.31 -4.08
N ILE A 135 5.54 8.27 -3.75
CA ILE A 135 4.97 9.08 -2.70
C ILE A 135 3.85 8.33 -1.99
N ALA A 136 3.82 8.47 -0.67
CA ALA A 136 2.72 8.03 0.16
C ALA A 136 1.97 9.26 0.71
N SER A 137 0.64 9.27 0.59
CA SER A 137 -0.22 10.37 1.02
C SER A 137 -1.21 9.94 2.09
N SER A 138 -1.21 10.64 3.22
CA SER A 138 -2.19 10.47 4.31
C SER A 138 -3.41 11.38 4.18
N ARG A 139 -3.53 12.16 3.10
CA ARG A 139 -4.62 13.15 2.91
C ARG A 139 -6.01 12.52 2.77
N ASN A 140 -6.06 11.21 2.65
CA ASN A 140 -7.26 10.39 2.58
C ASN A 140 -7.57 9.64 3.89
N HIS A 141 -6.85 9.96 4.98
CA HIS A 141 -6.97 9.26 6.26
C HIS A 141 -8.44 9.18 6.71
N PRO A 142 -8.94 7.98 7.09
CA PRO A 142 -8.19 6.75 7.42
C PRO A 142 -7.89 5.80 6.26
N ASN A 143 -8.10 6.20 5.01
CA ASN A 143 -7.58 5.49 3.86
C ASN A 143 -6.16 5.98 3.53
N TYR A 144 -5.34 5.09 3.00
CA TYR A 144 -3.95 5.38 2.67
C TYR A 144 -3.70 5.07 1.22
N ILE A 145 -3.04 6.01 0.53
CA ILE A 145 -2.67 5.87 -0.87
C ILE A 145 -1.16 6.01 -0.97
N ALA A 146 -0.54 5.13 -1.74
CA ALA A 146 0.80 5.32 -2.26
C ALA A 146 0.74 5.18 -3.78
N GLN A 147 1.64 5.86 -4.45
CA GLN A 147 1.77 5.77 -5.89
C GLN A 147 3.22 5.98 -6.28
N GLY A 148 3.53 5.56 -7.49
CA GLY A 148 4.84 5.79 -8.05
C GLY A 148 5.01 5.14 -9.40
N SER A 149 6.26 5.14 -9.84
CA SER A 149 6.62 4.69 -11.17
C SER A 149 7.99 4.04 -11.15
N LEU A 150 8.15 2.96 -11.93
CA LEU A 150 9.43 2.28 -12.12
C LEU A 150 9.76 2.28 -13.62
N ASN A 151 10.90 2.87 -14.00
CA ASN A 151 11.37 2.82 -15.38
C ASN A 151 12.04 1.47 -15.65
N ALA A 152 11.23 0.47 -16.01
CA ALA A 152 11.70 -0.89 -16.27
C ALA A 152 12.71 -0.95 -17.44
N ASN A 153 12.54 -0.11 -18.45
CA ASN A 153 13.52 0.11 -19.53
C ASN A 153 13.32 1.50 -20.18
N THR A 154 14.08 1.81 -21.23
CA THR A 154 14.01 3.12 -21.91
C THR A 154 12.70 3.42 -22.65
N GLN A 155 11.81 2.45 -22.82
CA GLN A 155 10.55 2.55 -23.55
C GLN A 155 9.32 2.24 -22.68
N THR A 156 9.50 1.70 -21.47
CA THR A 156 8.40 1.19 -20.66
C THR A 156 8.58 1.61 -19.21
N ARG A 157 7.57 2.35 -18.75
CA ARG A 157 7.37 2.75 -17.37
C ARG A 157 6.24 1.93 -16.75
N ILE A 158 6.47 1.46 -15.53
CA ILE A 158 5.50 0.73 -14.72
C ILE A 158 4.91 1.71 -13.72
N ASP A 159 3.73 2.23 -14.02
CA ASP A 159 2.97 3.15 -13.19
C ASP A 159 2.03 2.39 -12.28
N TRP A 160 2.01 2.79 -11.01
CA TRP A 160 1.19 2.13 -10.02
C TRP A 160 0.57 3.11 -9.02
N VAL A 161 -0.63 2.76 -8.58
CA VAL A 161 -1.31 3.35 -7.44
C VAL A 161 -1.80 2.21 -6.56
N ALA A 162 -1.43 2.20 -5.29
CA ALA A 162 -1.88 1.24 -4.30
C ALA A 162 -2.60 1.95 -3.16
N PHE A 163 -3.64 1.34 -2.65
CA PHE A 163 -4.40 1.91 -1.54
C PHE A 163 -4.89 0.85 -0.56
N GLN A 164 -4.86 1.22 0.72
CA GLN A 164 -5.40 0.47 1.84
C GLN A 164 -6.56 1.26 2.41
N THR A 165 -7.75 0.68 2.40
CA THR A 165 -8.97 1.31 2.92
C THR A 165 -9.21 0.93 4.37
N VAL A 166 -9.96 1.79 5.07
CA VAL A 166 -10.30 1.66 6.49
C VAL A 166 -11.15 0.43 6.81
N ASP A 167 -11.87 -0.11 5.82
CA ASP A 167 -12.64 -1.34 5.92
C ASP A 167 -11.79 -2.62 5.75
N GLY A 168 -10.47 -2.47 5.61
CA GLY A 168 -9.51 -3.56 5.51
C GLY A 168 -9.22 -4.00 4.09
N ASN A 169 -9.98 -3.53 3.10
CA ASN A 169 -9.71 -3.83 1.70
C ASN A 169 -8.45 -3.12 1.21
N ALA A 170 -7.80 -3.72 0.21
CA ALA A 170 -6.58 -3.16 -0.36
C ALA A 170 -6.46 -3.54 -1.83
N TYR A 171 -6.08 -2.58 -2.65
CA TYR A 171 -5.99 -2.75 -4.10
C TYR A 171 -4.78 -2.03 -4.66
N ALA A 172 -4.32 -2.50 -5.81
CA ALA A 172 -3.39 -1.77 -6.64
C ALA A 172 -3.88 -1.72 -8.09
N LEU A 173 -3.63 -0.60 -8.75
CA LEU A 173 -3.75 -0.45 -10.19
C LEU A 173 -2.34 -0.32 -10.75
N VAL A 174 -1.90 -1.25 -11.60
CA VAL A 174 -0.57 -1.25 -12.21
C VAL A 174 -0.72 -1.30 -13.73
N ASN A 175 -0.27 -0.26 -14.44
CA ASN A 175 -0.48 -0.07 -15.90
C ASN A 175 -1.90 -0.46 -16.37
N GLY A 176 -2.93 -0.07 -15.62
CA GLY A 176 -4.33 -0.33 -15.95
C GLY A 176 -4.88 -1.69 -15.50
N ARG A 177 -4.06 -2.61 -14.98
CA ARG A 177 -4.52 -3.87 -14.38
C ARG A 177 -4.84 -3.67 -12.90
N LEU A 178 -6.06 -4.03 -12.49
CA LEU A 178 -6.49 -4.06 -11.09
C LEU A 178 -6.01 -5.33 -10.39
N PHE A 179 -5.47 -5.17 -9.18
CA PHE A 179 -5.06 -6.25 -8.28
C PHE A 179 -5.81 -6.11 -6.96
N ASN A 180 -6.40 -7.22 -6.50
CA ASN A 180 -6.89 -7.33 -5.14
C ASN A 180 -5.74 -7.81 -4.24
N LEU A 181 -5.27 -6.94 -3.35
CA LEU A 181 -4.10 -7.22 -2.51
C LEU A 181 -4.37 -8.21 -1.37
N GLN A 182 -5.63 -8.67 -1.22
CA GLN A 182 -5.95 -9.83 -0.38
C GLN A 182 -5.44 -11.14 -0.98
N ALA A 183 -5.20 -11.20 -2.29
CA ALA A 183 -4.60 -12.37 -2.95
C ALA A 183 -3.06 -12.37 -2.92
N GLY A 184 -2.45 -11.38 -2.26
CA GLY A 184 -1.00 -11.21 -2.21
C GLY A 184 -0.59 -9.75 -2.34
N ARG A 185 0.41 -9.32 -1.56
CA ARG A 185 0.80 -7.90 -1.46
C ARG A 185 2.07 -7.54 -2.23
N ILE A 186 2.67 -8.51 -2.90
CA ILE A 186 3.87 -8.31 -3.72
C ILE A 186 3.50 -8.55 -5.18
N ILE A 187 3.76 -7.56 -6.03
CA ILE A 187 3.58 -7.65 -7.48
C ILE A 187 4.95 -7.62 -8.15
N LEU A 188 5.23 -8.62 -8.98
CA LEU A 188 6.35 -8.59 -9.91
C LEU A 188 5.84 -8.15 -11.29
N ALA A 189 6.54 -7.22 -11.93
CA ALA A 189 6.26 -6.77 -13.28
C ALA A 189 7.47 -7.05 -14.17
N SER A 190 7.25 -7.68 -15.32
CA SER A 190 8.31 -8.01 -16.28
C SER A 190 7.93 -7.54 -17.69
N VAL A 191 8.73 -6.65 -18.26
CA VAL A 191 8.55 -6.17 -19.64
C VAL A 191 9.16 -7.17 -20.61
N GLN A 192 8.33 -7.63 -21.54
CA GLN A 192 8.69 -8.66 -22.51
C GLN A 192 9.26 -8.05 -23.79
N SER A 193 9.93 -8.88 -24.60
CA SER A 193 10.49 -8.46 -25.89
C SER A 193 9.43 -8.00 -26.90
N ASP A 194 8.19 -8.49 -26.77
CA ASP A 194 7.03 -8.06 -27.57
C ASP A 194 6.36 -6.77 -27.06
N LYS A 195 6.96 -6.12 -26.05
CA LYS A 195 6.48 -4.91 -25.36
C LYS A 195 5.25 -5.10 -24.48
N SER A 196 4.78 -6.34 -24.29
CA SER A 196 3.79 -6.62 -23.25
C SER A 196 4.42 -6.54 -21.86
N VAL A 197 3.59 -6.27 -20.84
CA VAL A 197 4.00 -6.37 -19.43
C VAL A 197 3.30 -7.59 -18.84
N ARG A 198 4.09 -8.54 -18.34
CA ARG A 198 3.59 -9.67 -17.55
C ARG A 198 3.64 -9.31 -16.08
N PHE A 199 2.63 -9.78 -15.33
CA PHE A 199 2.56 -9.58 -13.89
C PHE A 199 2.39 -10.90 -13.17
N TYR A 200 3.10 -11.03 -12.07
CA TYR A 200 2.93 -12.10 -11.09
C TYR A 200 2.58 -11.50 -9.74
N GLN A 201 1.53 -12.00 -9.10
CA GLN A 201 1.15 -11.58 -7.76
C GLN A 201 1.53 -12.71 -6.80
N ALA A 202 2.51 -12.46 -5.94
CA ALA A 202 2.97 -13.44 -4.97
C ALA A 202 2.08 -13.41 -3.73
N ASP A 203 1.69 -14.60 -3.25
CA ASP A 203 0.81 -14.79 -2.10
C ASP A 203 1.55 -14.48 -0.78
N TYR A 204 1.69 -13.19 -0.50
CA TYR A 204 2.25 -12.66 0.74
C TYR A 204 1.18 -11.88 1.49
N PRO A 205 0.94 -12.20 2.78
CA PRO A 205 -0.01 -11.47 3.60
C PRO A 205 0.57 -10.10 3.99
N ILE A 206 -0.18 -9.36 4.82
CA ILE A 206 0.40 -8.21 5.54
C ILE A 206 1.60 -8.71 6.35
N MET A 207 2.70 -7.97 6.27
CA MET A 207 3.92 -8.27 6.98
C MET A 207 4.45 -7.04 7.70
N ARG A 208 5.24 -7.27 8.74
CA ARG A 208 5.99 -6.22 9.42
C ARG A 208 6.94 -5.56 8.42
N LEU A 209 7.09 -4.24 8.52
CA LEU A 209 7.98 -3.50 7.62
C LEU A 209 9.43 -4.05 7.68
N ASP A 210 9.92 -4.32 8.89
CA ASP A 210 11.28 -4.85 9.14
C ASP A 210 11.54 -6.26 8.57
N ASN A 211 10.49 -7.03 8.26
CA ASN A 211 10.60 -8.34 7.62
C ASN A 211 10.52 -8.28 6.08
N THR A 212 10.23 -7.11 5.50
CA THR A 212 9.95 -6.98 4.06
C THR A 212 11.16 -7.37 3.20
N ASP A 213 12.34 -6.80 3.47
CA ASP A 213 13.57 -7.12 2.71
C ASP A 213 13.89 -8.62 2.73
N PHE A 214 13.84 -9.25 3.92
CA PHE A 214 14.09 -10.69 4.06
C PHE A 214 13.12 -11.53 3.21
N LYS A 215 11.82 -11.20 3.23
CA LYS A 215 10.81 -11.91 2.44
C LYS A 215 10.98 -11.70 0.94
N LEU A 216 11.37 -10.51 0.51
CA LEU A 216 11.66 -10.23 -0.90
C LEU A 216 12.89 -11.00 -1.39
N ARG A 217 13.96 -11.09 -0.58
CA ARG A 217 15.13 -11.93 -0.91
C ARG A 217 14.78 -13.40 -1.02
N GLN A 218 13.92 -13.89 -0.12
CA GLN A 218 13.42 -15.26 -0.19
C GLN A 218 12.66 -15.48 -1.52
N LEU A 219 11.70 -14.61 -1.84
CA LEU A 219 10.94 -14.68 -3.09
C LEU A 219 11.84 -14.63 -4.33
N LEU A 220 12.80 -13.71 -4.38
CA LEU A 220 13.74 -13.56 -5.50
C LEU A 220 14.69 -14.75 -5.64
N SER A 221 14.94 -15.51 -4.57
CA SER A 221 15.73 -16.75 -4.63
C SER A 221 14.96 -17.96 -5.15
N GLU A 222 13.64 -17.86 -5.28
CA GLU A 222 12.81 -18.94 -5.82
C GLU A 222 13.02 -19.06 -7.32
N ARG A 223 13.24 -20.29 -7.80
CA ARG A 223 13.39 -20.59 -9.22
C ARG A 223 12.24 -20.07 -10.08
N SER A 224 11.00 -20.15 -9.58
CA SER A 224 9.82 -19.62 -10.27
C SER A 224 9.88 -18.11 -10.50
N THR A 225 10.56 -17.39 -9.63
CA THR A 225 10.73 -15.94 -9.73
C THR A 225 11.80 -15.60 -10.78
N SER A 226 12.92 -16.32 -10.80
CA SER A 226 13.91 -16.21 -11.87
C SER A 226 13.28 -16.52 -13.24
N GLU A 227 12.54 -17.64 -13.34
CA GLU A 227 11.84 -18.04 -14.58
C GLU A 227 10.75 -17.05 -15.03
N PHE A 228 10.22 -16.22 -14.12
CA PHE A 228 9.27 -15.16 -14.47
C PHE A 228 9.95 -13.94 -15.12
N PHE A 229 11.19 -13.66 -14.73
CA PHE A 229 11.96 -12.50 -15.21
C PHE A 229 12.77 -12.79 -16.49
N ASP A 230 13.06 -14.06 -16.77
CA ASP A 230 13.64 -14.53 -18.04
C ASP A 230 12.76 -14.19 -19.27
#